data_AF-A0A078HJY6-F1
#
_entry.id   AF-A0A078HJY6-F1
#
_cell.length_a   1.000
_cell.length_b   1.000
_cell.length_c   1.000
_cell.angle_alpha   90.00
_cell.angle_beta   90.00
_cell.angle_gamma   90.00
#
_symmetry.space_group_name_H-M   'P 1'
#
loop_
_entity.id
_entity.type
_entity.pdbx_description
1 polymer ?
#
loop_
_entity_poly.entity_id
_entity_poly.type
_entity_poly.pdbx_seq_one_letter_code
_entity_poly.pdbx_strand_id
1 'polypeptide(L)' 'MNPVEDPNGGGNHQHIGHVSAVRRDAAPGQKVGLIAARRTGRIRGQAAASAAKAD' A
#
# COMPACT_ATOMS: atom_id res chain seq x y z
N MET A 1 2.77 -12.87 8.97
CA MET A 1 3.81 -13.39 8.06
C MET A 1 5.14 -13.21 8.73
N ASN A 2 6.10 -14.09 8.48
CA ASN A 2 7.48 -13.92 8.91
C ASN A 2 8.26 -13.17 7.79
N PRO A 3 9.49 -12.71 8.05
CA PRO A 3 10.28 -11.96 7.08
C PRO A 3 10.58 -12.74 5.78
N VAL A 4 10.55 -14.07 5.83
CA VAL A 4 10.89 -14.93 4.69
C VAL A 4 9.73 -15.04 3.70
N GLU A 5 8.49 -14.91 4.14
CA GLU A 5 7.33 -15.08 3.26
C GLU A 5 6.78 -13.76 2.72
N ASP A 6 6.86 -12.65 3.47
CA ASP A 6 6.31 -11.35 3.06
C ASP A 6 7.23 -10.18 3.44
N PRO A 7 7.41 -9.18 2.55
CA PRO A 7 8.23 -8.01 2.84
C PRO A 7 7.79 -7.19 4.06
N ASN A 8 6.51 -7.23 4.44
CA ASN A 8 5.99 -6.53 5.63
C ASN A 8 5.96 -7.46 6.87
N GLY A 9 6.45 -8.70 6.74
CA GLY A 9 6.42 -9.71 7.76
C GLY A 9 7.56 -9.59 8.78
N GLY A 10 7.28 -10.05 10.00
CA GLY A 10 8.25 -10.11 11.11
C GLY A 10 8.20 -8.93 12.08
N GLY A 11 9.26 -8.83 12.88
CA GLY A 11 9.34 -7.92 14.01
C GLY A 11 8.64 -8.42 15.27
N ASN A 12 8.87 -7.74 16.39
CA ASN A 12 8.27 -8.08 17.69
C ASN A 12 6.86 -7.48 17.86
N HIS A 13 6.52 -6.50 17.04
CA HIS A 13 5.20 -5.87 16.99
C HIS A 13 4.73 -5.83 15.54
N GLN A 14 3.43 -6.00 15.31
CA GLN A 14 2.87 -6.00 13.97
C GLN A 14 2.88 -4.58 13.40
N HIS A 15 3.86 -4.32 12.54
CA HIS A 15 4.00 -3.07 11.81
C HIS A 15 4.78 -3.33 10.53
N ILE A 16 4.66 -2.44 9.55
CA ILE A 16 5.28 -2.60 8.23
C ILE A 16 6.78 -2.26 8.25
N GLY A 17 7.23 -1.37 9.14
CA GLY A 17 8.64 -0.99 9.26
C GLY A 17 9.19 -0.08 8.14
N HIS A 18 8.50 0.03 7.01
CA HIS A 18 8.85 0.91 5.89
C HIS A 18 7.61 1.50 5.20
N VAL A 19 7.82 2.34 4.18
CA VAL A 19 6.73 2.89 3.36
C VAL A 19 6.08 1.75 2.56
N SER A 20 4.75 1.65 2.61
CA SER A 20 3.98 0.61 1.91
C SER A 20 3.66 0.95 0.45
N ALA A 21 3.99 2.17 -0.01
CA ALA A 21 3.87 2.57 -1.40
C ALA A 21 5.11 2.14 -2.19
N VAL A 22 4.88 1.33 -3.24
CA VAL A 22 5.95 0.71 -4.03
C VAL A 22 5.89 1.20 -5.47
N ARG A 23 7.05 1.37 -6.13
CA ARG A 23 7.12 1.82 -7.52
C ARG A 23 6.53 0.79 -8.50
N ARG A 24 6.09 1.26 -9.66
CA ARG A 24 5.51 0.41 -10.73
C ARG A 24 6.52 -0.62 -11.27
N ASP A 25 7.79 -0.23 -11.32
CA ASP A 25 8.93 -0.98 -11.85
C ASP A 25 9.64 -1.86 -10.80
N ALA A 26 9.14 -1.91 -9.56
CA ALA A 26 9.73 -2.76 -8.52
C ALA A 26 9.78 -4.25 -8.92
N ALA A 27 10.76 -4.97 -8.40
CA ALA A 27 10.96 -6.39 -8.69
C ALA A 27 9.77 -7.26 -8.18
N PRO A 28 9.53 -8.45 -8.77
CA PRO A 28 8.39 -9.30 -8.44
C PRO A 28 8.23 -9.74 -6.97
N GLY A 29 9.26 -9.71 -6.12
CA GLY A 29 9.12 -9.97 -4.68
C GLY A 29 8.93 -8.73 -3.81
N GLN A 30 9.20 -7.53 -4.35
CA GLN A 30 9.09 -6.27 -3.62
C GLN A 30 7.77 -5.53 -3.89
N LYS A 31 7.09 -5.88 -4.99
CA LYS A 31 5.87 -5.21 -5.45
C LYS A 31 4.63 -5.68 -4.69
N VAL A 32 4.61 -5.39 -3.39
CA VAL A 32 3.50 -5.66 -2.45
C VAL A 32 3.00 -4.33 -1.85
N GLY A 33 1.78 -4.31 -1.31
CA GLY A 33 1.19 -3.09 -0.73
C GLY A 33 0.56 -2.15 -1.76
N LEU A 34 0.79 -0.84 -1.62
CA LEU A 34 0.19 0.21 -2.46
C LEU A 34 1.02 0.45 -3.73
N ILE A 35 0.78 -0.35 -4.77
CA ILE A 35 1.56 -0.32 -6.01
C ILE A 35 1.26 0.94 -6.83
N ALA A 36 2.31 1.69 -7.14
CA ALA A 36 2.29 2.92 -7.94
C ALA A 36 1.28 3.97 -7.43
N ALA A 37 1.02 3.98 -6.12
CA ALA A 37 0.06 4.89 -5.52
C ALA A 37 0.53 6.34 -5.66
N ARG A 38 -0.32 7.18 -6.29
CA ARG A 38 -0.09 8.64 -6.40
C ARG A 38 -0.54 9.39 -5.15
N ARG A 39 -1.56 8.87 -4.48
CA ARG A 39 -2.09 9.36 -3.21
C ARG A 39 -2.55 8.18 -2.37
N THR A 40 -2.50 8.33 -1.05
CA THR A 40 -2.95 7.32 -0.09
C THR A 40 -3.91 7.95 0.92
N GLY A 41 -4.48 7.13 1.80
CA GLY A 41 -5.44 7.58 2.81
C GLY A 41 -6.84 7.85 2.28
N ARG A 42 -7.71 8.34 3.16
CA ARG A 42 -9.13 8.56 2.85
C ARG A 42 -9.30 9.70 1.84
N ILE A 43 -9.97 9.43 0.72
CA ILE A 43 -10.35 10.46 -0.25
C ILE A 43 -11.39 11.39 0.40
N ARG A 44 -11.20 12.71 0.25
CA ARG A 44 -12.10 13.76 0.74
C ARG A 44 -12.35 14.79 -0.36
N GLY A 45 -13.39 15.62 -0.19
CA GLY A 45 -13.75 16.69 -1.13
C GLY A 45 -14.43 16.17 -2.39
N GLN A 46 -14.40 16.96 -3.47
CA GLN A 46 -15.09 16.65 -4.73
C GLN A 46 -14.70 15.29 -5.31
N ALA A 47 -13.43 14.89 -5.20
CA ALA A 47 -12.98 13.56 -5.63
C ALA A 47 -13.68 12.41 -4.89
N ALA A 48 -14.05 12.60 -3.62
CA ALA A 48 -14.82 11.59 -2.87
C ALA A 48 -16.29 11.56 -3.34
N ALA A 49 -16.88 12.72 -3.61
CA ALA A 49 -18.24 12.83 -4.13
C ALA A 49 -18.38 12.22 -5.53
N SER A 50 -17.35 12.39 -6.37
CA SER A 50 -17.30 11.76 -7.70
C SER A 50 -17.12 10.25 -7.62
N ALA A 51 -16.31 9.74 -6.67
CA ALA A 51 -16.13 8.30 -6.47
C ALA A 51 -17.42 7.63 -5.97
N ALA A 52 -18.12 8.23 -5.02
CA ALA A 52 -19.37 7.69 -4.47
C ALA A 52 -20.55 7.67 -5.48
N LYS A 53 -20.43 8.37 -6.60
CA LYS A 53 -21.41 8.34 -7.71
C LYS A 53 -21.10 7.27 -8.76
N ALA A 54 -19.92 6.66 -8.70
CA ALA A 54 -19.48 5.67 -9.68
C ALA A 54 -19.75 4.22 -9.22
N ASP A 55 -20.25 4.04 -7.99
CA ASP A 55 -20.77 2.79 -7.43
C ASP A 55 -22.28 2.64 -7.68
#